data_AF-A0A5C9C6G9-F1
#
_entry.id   AF-A0A5C9C6G9-F1
#
_cell.length_a   1.000
_cell.length_b   1.000
_cell.length_c   1.000
_cell.angle_alpha   90.00
_cell.angle_beta   90.00
_cell.angle_gamma   90.00
#
_symmetry.space_group_name_H-M   'P 1'
#
loop_
_entity.id
_entity.type
_entity.pdbx_description
1 polymer ?
#
loop_
_entity_poly.entity_id
_entity_poly.type
_entity_poly.pdbx_seq_one_letter_code
_entity_poly.pdbx_strand_id
1 'polypeptide(L)'
;MKSINSNKRAASKRLFLFAIVALVIILGIGMVNHSRGLVVSATLLYCFAGVIAFIMYLDFLGYTRFINAAVVITVNVFLTLITLAEGLETGGFLFIIPTIFALVFMLGNTREYKLEVILYFIINVTTFALLVLLVPQKSNWQLISDAIYRTMFVTNTIAVVLLCAVFAYIGIYFERQVYARLVDERNKAKQQEEMIREQNAHLRDIAFMSSHTVRAPLSNILGLASLMNHTHDDLESNLFVINGIQSSAKELDMVIHGIVAKTGSLINK
;
A
#
# COMPACT_ATOMS: atom_id res chain seq x y z
N MET A 1 -2.84 -13.57 4.57
CA MET A 1 -3.01 -13.20 6.01
C MET A 1 -1.90 -12.26 6.52
N LYS A 2 -0.60 -12.50 6.23
CA LYS A 2 0.52 -11.60 6.63
C LYS A 2 0.47 -10.19 6.01
N SER A 3 0.06 -10.02 4.73
CA SER A 3 -0.01 -8.69 4.09
C SER A 3 -1.19 -7.83 4.56
N ILE A 4 -2.31 -8.43 4.96
CA ILE A 4 -3.47 -7.70 5.51
C ILE A 4 -3.10 -7.07 6.87
N ASN A 5 -2.34 -7.78 7.70
CA ASN A 5 -1.83 -7.25 8.97
C ASN A 5 -0.77 -6.17 8.78
N SER A 6 0.07 -6.22 7.74
CA SER A 6 1.08 -5.17 7.50
C SER A 6 0.44 -3.86 7.01
N ASN A 7 -0.56 -3.93 6.14
CA ASN A 7 -1.28 -2.76 5.63
C ASN A 7 -2.12 -2.08 6.72
N LYS A 8 -2.82 -2.85 7.57
CA LYS A 8 -3.53 -2.29 8.73
C LYS A 8 -2.58 -1.59 9.71
N ARG A 9 -1.42 -2.18 9.98
CA ARG A 9 -0.41 -1.60 10.86
C ARG A 9 0.24 -0.34 10.28
N ALA A 10 0.38 -0.24 8.95
CA ALA A 10 0.84 0.98 8.30
C ALA A 10 -0.20 2.10 8.30
N ALA A 11 -1.50 1.77 8.15
CA ALA A 11 -2.59 2.74 8.29
C ALA A 11 -2.71 3.29 9.72
N SER A 12 -2.66 2.41 10.72
CA SER A 12 -2.63 2.78 12.14
C SER A 12 -1.46 3.71 12.48
N LYS A 13 -0.25 3.42 11.96
CA LYS A 13 0.92 4.31 12.13
C LYS A 13 0.73 5.71 11.55
N ARG A 14 0.07 5.82 10.39
CA ARG A 14 -0.23 7.12 9.75
C ARG A 14 -1.16 7.93 10.65
N LEU A 15 -2.30 7.32 10.99
CA LEU A 15 -3.32 7.91 11.84
C LEU A 15 -2.73 8.42 13.16
N PHE A 16 -1.90 7.60 13.80
CA PHE A 16 -1.24 7.96 15.06
C PHE A 16 -0.37 9.21 14.95
N LEU A 17 0.38 9.38 13.84
CA LEU A 17 1.22 10.56 13.63
C LEU A 17 0.40 11.84 13.41
N PHE A 18 -0.69 11.75 12.63
CA PHE A 18 -1.63 12.87 12.46
C PHE A 18 -2.26 13.26 13.81
N ALA A 19 -2.68 12.28 14.61
CA ALA A 19 -3.31 12.50 15.91
C ALA A 19 -2.36 13.15 16.92
N ILE A 20 -1.08 12.73 16.98
CA ILE A 20 -0.09 13.37 17.87
C ILE A 20 0.08 14.85 17.54
N VAL A 21 0.28 15.19 16.26
CA VAL A 21 0.45 16.58 15.84
C VAL A 21 -0.79 17.41 16.19
N ALA A 22 -1.99 16.86 15.94
CA ALA A 22 -3.24 17.52 16.31
C ALA A 22 -3.34 17.73 17.83
N LEU A 23 -3.04 16.71 18.64
CA LEU A 23 -3.11 16.78 20.10
C LEU A 23 -2.19 17.86 20.68
N VAL A 24 -0.97 18.00 20.17
CA VAL A 24 -0.04 19.05 20.62
C VAL A 24 -0.64 20.44 20.40
N ILE A 25 -1.25 20.67 19.24
CA ILE A 25 -1.86 21.96 18.92
C ILE A 25 -3.13 22.19 19.75
N ILE A 26 -4.00 21.18 19.89
CA ILE A 26 -5.22 21.26 20.70
C ILE A 26 -4.90 21.61 22.16
N LEU A 27 -3.92 20.93 22.75
CA LEU A 27 -3.49 21.18 24.13
C LEU A 27 -2.85 22.57 24.27
N GLY A 28 -2.03 23.00 23.30
CA GLY A 28 -1.44 24.34 23.28
C GLY A 28 -2.50 25.45 23.21
N ILE A 29 -3.46 25.34 22.30
CA ILE A 29 -4.58 26.29 22.19
C ILE A 29 -5.43 26.25 23.47
N GLY A 30 -5.69 25.05 24.02
CA GLY A 30 -6.42 24.88 25.28
C GLY A 30 -5.77 25.63 26.45
N MET A 31 -4.44 25.52 26.58
CA MET A 31 -3.68 26.24 27.61
C MET A 31 -3.75 27.76 27.42
N VAL A 32 -3.63 28.24 26.18
CA VAL A 32 -3.76 29.66 25.87
C VAL A 32 -5.17 30.16 26.19
N ASN A 33 -6.21 29.43 25.82
CA ASN A 33 -7.60 29.81 26.12
C ASN A 33 -7.90 29.80 27.62
N HIS A 34 -7.34 28.84 28.37
CA HIS A 34 -7.41 28.82 29.82
C HIS A 34 -6.75 30.07 30.44
N SER A 35 -5.55 30.44 29.96
CA SER A 35 -4.84 31.65 30.42
C SER A 35 -5.59 32.96 30.12
N ARG A 36 -6.46 32.96 29.10
CA ARG A 36 -7.33 34.10 28.73
C ARG A 36 -8.65 34.13 29.50
N GLY A 37 -8.89 33.16 30.39
CA GLY A 37 -10.15 33.04 31.15
C GLY A 37 -11.32 32.44 30.35
N LEU A 38 -11.06 31.89 29.16
CA LEU A 38 -12.07 31.25 28.31
C LEU A 38 -12.31 29.79 28.75
N VAL A 39 -12.98 29.62 29.90
CA VAL A 39 -13.14 28.32 30.57
C VAL A 39 -13.93 27.33 29.71
N VAL A 40 -14.99 27.79 29.02
CA VAL A 40 -15.84 26.92 28.18
C VAL A 40 -15.01 26.35 27.02
N SER A 41 -14.31 27.21 26.27
CA SER A 41 -13.43 26.79 25.18
C SER A 41 -12.32 25.84 25.64
N ALA A 42 -11.62 26.19 26.74
CA ALA A 42 -10.53 25.37 27.26
C ALA A 42 -11.02 23.97 27.64
N THR A 43 -12.18 23.88 28.30
CA THR A 43 -12.77 22.60 28.72
C THR A 43 -13.15 21.74 27.52
N LEU A 44 -13.74 22.34 26.47
CA LEU A 44 -14.05 21.62 25.23
C LEU A 44 -12.79 21.08 24.55
N LEU A 45 -11.70 21.87 24.50
CA LEU A 45 -10.42 21.46 23.92
C LEU A 45 -9.78 20.30 24.69
N TYR A 46 -9.79 20.34 26.03
CA TYR A 46 -9.25 19.25 26.85
C TYR A 46 -10.09 17.97 26.76
N CYS A 47 -11.42 18.11 26.74
CA CYS A 47 -12.33 16.98 26.52
C CYS A 47 -12.05 16.31 25.17
N PHE A 48 -11.93 17.10 24.10
CA PHE A 48 -11.62 16.60 22.77
C PHE A 48 -10.25 15.90 22.70
N ALA A 49 -9.22 16.48 23.32
CA ALA A 49 -7.91 15.83 23.43
C ALA A 49 -8.01 14.47 24.12
N GLY A 50 -8.80 14.37 25.20
CA GLY A 50 -9.07 13.12 25.90
C GLY A 50 -9.77 12.07 25.01
N VAL A 51 -10.79 12.47 24.25
CA VAL A 51 -11.51 11.56 23.34
C VAL A 51 -10.60 11.07 22.22
N ILE A 52 -9.80 11.95 21.60
CA ILE A 52 -8.84 11.55 20.57
C ILE A 52 -7.79 10.59 21.13
N ALA A 53 -7.25 10.87 22.32
CA ALA A 53 -6.30 9.98 22.98
C ALA A 53 -6.91 8.60 23.27
N PHE A 54 -8.17 8.55 23.70
CA PHE A 54 -8.89 7.29 23.90
C PHE A 54 -9.10 6.52 22.60
N ILE A 55 -9.46 7.20 21.50
CA ILE A 55 -9.58 6.56 20.18
C ILE A 55 -8.22 6.00 19.72
N MET A 56 -7.12 6.72 19.94
CA MET A 56 -5.77 6.21 19.64
C MET A 56 -5.39 5.01 20.52
N TYR A 57 -5.81 5.00 21.78
CA TYR A 57 -5.62 3.86 22.67
C TYR A 57 -6.39 2.62 22.18
N LEU A 58 -7.62 2.78 21.69
CA LEU A 58 -8.39 1.69 21.07
C LEU A 58 -7.73 1.16 19.78
N ASP A 59 -7.13 2.04 18.97
CA ASP A 59 -6.33 1.64 17.80
C ASP A 59 -5.14 0.79 18.21
N PHE A 60 -4.45 1.20 19.27
CA PHE A 60 -3.31 0.47 19.83
C PHE A 60 -3.71 -0.93 20.34
N LEU A 61 -4.91 -1.07 20.93
CA LEU A 61 -5.48 -2.36 21.34
C LEU A 61 -5.94 -3.23 20.16
N GLY A 62 -5.94 -2.72 18.93
CA GLY A 62 -6.26 -3.47 17.71
C GLY A 62 -7.71 -3.38 17.25
N TYR A 63 -8.53 -2.49 17.82
CA TYR A 63 -9.94 -2.30 17.44
C TYR A 63 -10.08 -1.45 16.16
N THR A 64 -9.42 -1.81 15.06
CA THR A 64 -9.22 -0.91 13.90
C THR A 64 -10.42 -0.73 12.96
N ARG A 65 -11.53 -1.44 13.16
CA ARG A 65 -12.61 -1.54 12.14
C ARG A 65 -13.35 -0.22 11.89
N PHE A 66 -13.57 0.59 12.94
CA PHE A 66 -14.39 1.80 12.88
C PHE A 66 -13.64 3.06 13.29
N ILE A 67 -12.32 3.00 13.40
CA ILE A 67 -11.53 4.09 13.99
C ILE A 67 -11.53 5.33 13.13
N ASN A 68 -11.38 5.18 11.81
CA ASN A 68 -11.41 6.33 10.91
C ASN A 68 -12.77 7.06 10.96
N ALA A 69 -13.88 6.31 10.98
CA ALA A 69 -15.22 6.88 11.16
C ALA A 69 -15.34 7.61 12.52
N ALA A 70 -14.89 6.97 13.60
CA ALA A 70 -14.92 7.55 14.94
C ALA A 70 -14.13 8.86 15.02
N VAL A 71 -12.94 8.91 14.43
CA VAL A 71 -12.12 10.13 14.36
C VAL A 71 -12.84 11.23 13.58
N VAL A 72 -13.35 10.95 12.38
CA VAL A 72 -14.03 11.95 11.55
C VAL A 72 -15.26 12.53 12.24
N ILE A 73 -16.09 11.67 12.84
CA ILE A 73 -17.30 12.08 13.58
C ILE A 73 -16.90 12.93 14.79
N THR A 74 -15.94 12.46 15.59
CA THR A 74 -15.50 13.17 16.80
C THR A 74 -14.94 14.55 16.46
N VAL A 75 -14.11 14.65 15.42
CA VAL A 75 -13.55 15.92 14.93
C VAL A 75 -14.65 16.87 14.48
N ASN A 76 -15.62 16.40 13.69
CA ASN A 76 -16.71 17.25 13.19
C ASN A 76 -17.64 17.74 14.31
N VAL A 77 -17.99 16.85 15.26
CA VAL A 77 -18.78 17.21 16.44
C VAL A 77 -18.04 18.23 17.29
N PHE A 78 -16.75 18.00 17.54
CA PHE A 78 -15.93 18.95 18.30
C PHE A 78 -15.83 20.31 17.61
N LEU A 79 -15.52 20.35 16.31
CA LEU A 79 -15.45 21.60 15.55
C LEU A 79 -16.76 22.36 15.57
N THR A 80 -17.89 21.64 15.58
CA THR A 80 -19.21 22.25 15.72
C THR A 80 -19.39 22.87 17.10
N LEU A 81 -19.10 22.12 18.16
CA LEU A 81 -19.27 22.59 19.54
C LEU A 81 -18.35 23.77 19.87
N ILE A 82 -17.08 23.71 19.47
CA ILE A 82 -16.13 24.80 19.74
C ILE A 82 -16.50 26.06 18.96
N THR A 83 -16.93 25.94 17.71
CA THR A 83 -17.34 27.11 16.91
C THR A 83 -18.64 27.71 17.45
N LEU A 84 -19.59 26.90 17.94
CA LEU A 84 -20.77 27.40 18.64
C LEU A 84 -20.42 28.12 19.96
N ALA A 85 -19.43 27.61 20.69
CA ALA A 85 -18.98 28.21 21.95
C ALA A 85 -18.16 29.50 21.74
N GLU A 86 -17.47 29.66 20.62
CA GLU A 86 -16.56 30.78 20.35
C GLU A 86 -17.16 31.85 19.42
N GLY A 87 -18.02 31.45 18.48
CA GLY A 87 -18.51 32.30 17.40
C GLY A 87 -17.57 32.32 16.17
N LEU A 88 -18.11 32.74 15.02
CA LEU A 88 -17.38 32.74 13.75
C LEU A 88 -16.20 33.73 13.72
N GLU A 89 -16.25 34.83 14.48
CA GLU A 89 -15.18 35.84 14.51
C GLU A 89 -13.82 35.30 14.99
N THR A 90 -13.80 34.16 15.70
CA THR A 90 -12.55 33.51 16.12
C THR A 90 -11.85 32.74 15.01
N GLY A 91 -12.52 32.48 13.87
CA GLY A 91 -11.98 31.65 12.80
C GLY A 91 -11.86 30.15 13.15
N GLY A 92 -12.43 29.69 14.27
CA GLY A 92 -12.33 28.28 14.69
C GLY A 92 -12.86 27.27 13.66
N PHE A 93 -13.87 27.65 12.87
CA PHE A 93 -14.42 26.82 11.80
C PHE A 93 -13.41 26.49 10.68
N LEU A 94 -12.34 27.29 10.53
CA LEU A 94 -11.30 27.06 9.52
C LEU A 94 -10.47 25.79 9.79
N PHE A 95 -10.48 25.27 11.02
CA PHE A 95 -9.83 24.01 11.36
C PHE A 95 -10.44 22.80 10.65
N ILE A 96 -11.59 22.93 9.98
CA ILE A 96 -12.08 21.87 9.11
C ILE A 96 -11.16 21.63 7.90
N ILE A 97 -10.45 22.66 7.42
CA ILE A 97 -9.59 22.57 6.24
C ILE A 97 -8.46 21.55 6.44
N PRO A 98 -7.63 21.62 7.50
CA PRO A 98 -6.60 20.61 7.73
C PRO A 98 -7.19 19.22 7.97
N THR A 99 -8.41 19.09 8.49
CA THR A 99 -9.05 17.77 8.65
C THR A 99 -9.38 17.12 7.31
N ILE A 100 -9.76 17.91 6.31
CA ILE A 100 -9.94 17.45 4.93
C ILE A 100 -8.61 16.96 4.35
N PHE A 101 -7.52 17.69 4.55
CA PHE A 101 -6.18 17.24 4.13
C PHE A 101 -5.77 15.95 4.82
N ALA A 102 -5.97 15.83 6.14
CA ALA A 102 -5.66 14.62 6.88
C ALA A 102 -6.44 13.42 6.33
N LEU A 103 -7.73 13.60 6.01
CA LEU A 103 -8.60 12.55 5.49
C LEU A 103 -8.07 11.89 4.22
N VAL A 104 -7.59 12.71 3.26
CA VAL A 104 -7.03 12.23 1.97
C VAL A 104 -5.87 11.26 2.20
N PHE A 105 -4.97 11.61 3.10
CA PHE A 105 -3.75 10.83 3.33
C PHE A 105 -3.92 9.68 4.33
N MET A 106 -4.85 9.83 5.28
CA MET A 106 -5.14 8.85 6.32
C MET A 106 -5.82 7.60 5.76
N LEU A 107 -6.83 7.76 4.91
CA LEU A 107 -7.63 6.64 4.41
C LEU A 107 -6.96 5.89 3.26
N GLY A 108 -6.04 6.53 2.52
CA GLY A 108 -5.38 5.94 1.37
C GLY A 108 -6.36 5.64 0.22
N ASN A 109 -5.95 5.89 -1.02
CA ASN A 109 -6.81 5.74 -2.18
C ASN A 109 -6.93 4.27 -2.64
N THR A 110 -7.49 3.38 -1.80
CA THR A 110 -7.76 1.98 -2.18
C THR A 110 -9.21 1.82 -2.63
N ARG A 111 -9.44 0.98 -3.65
CA ARG A 111 -10.73 0.83 -4.35
C ARG A 111 -11.91 0.47 -3.43
N GLU A 112 -11.63 -0.14 -2.28
CA GLU A 112 -12.60 -0.54 -1.26
C GLU A 112 -13.19 0.63 -0.44
N TYR A 113 -12.48 1.76 -0.31
CA TYR A 113 -12.88 2.87 0.58
C TYR A 113 -13.45 4.07 -0.16
N LYS A 114 -13.65 4.00 -1.48
CA LYS A 114 -14.09 5.16 -2.29
C LYS A 114 -15.38 5.79 -1.77
N LEU A 115 -16.37 4.98 -1.42
CA LEU A 115 -17.65 5.48 -0.91
C LEU A 115 -17.52 6.08 0.49
N GLU A 116 -16.78 5.44 1.40
CA GLU A 116 -16.52 5.96 2.74
C GLU A 116 -15.80 7.32 2.70
N VAL A 117 -14.76 7.44 1.86
CA VAL A 117 -14.01 8.69 1.68
C VAL A 117 -14.94 9.79 1.18
N ILE A 118 -15.75 9.52 0.15
CA ILE A 118 -16.72 10.50 -0.36
C ILE A 118 -17.70 10.92 0.74
N LEU A 119 -18.23 9.98 1.54
CA LEU A 119 -19.12 10.30 2.65
C LEU A 119 -18.45 11.21 3.68
N TYR A 120 -17.21 10.94 4.06
CA TYR A 120 -16.48 11.80 4.99
C TYR A 120 -16.22 13.20 4.42
N PHE A 121 -15.94 13.33 3.12
CA PHE A 121 -15.86 14.64 2.46
C PHE A 121 -17.18 15.38 2.52
N ILE A 122 -18.29 14.71 2.20
CA ILE A 122 -19.64 15.29 2.26
C ILE A 122 -19.95 15.77 3.68
N ILE A 123 -19.63 14.96 4.70
CA ILE A 123 -19.79 15.33 6.11
C ILE A 123 -19.02 16.63 6.42
N ASN A 124 -17.72 16.70 6.08
CA ASN A 124 -16.92 17.90 6.36
C ASN A 124 -17.44 19.15 5.63
N VAL A 125 -17.78 19.02 4.34
CA VAL A 125 -18.31 20.15 3.55
C VAL A 125 -19.66 20.61 4.09
N THR A 126 -20.53 19.66 4.45
CA THR A 126 -21.85 19.96 5.02
C THR A 126 -21.71 20.63 6.38
N THR A 127 -20.85 20.10 7.26
CA THR A 127 -20.54 20.73 8.56
C THR A 127 -20.04 22.15 8.36
N PHE A 128 -19.07 22.38 7.46
CA PHE A 128 -18.56 23.73 7.19
C PHE A 128 -19.67 24.69 6.74
N ALA A 129 -20.50 24.26 5.79
CA ALA A 129 -21.61 25.07 5.29
C ALA A 129 -22.62 25.40 6.42
N LEU A 130 -22.99 24.41 7.23
CA LEU A 130 -23.89 24.60 8.37
C LEU A 130 -23.31 25.56 9.40
N LEU A 131 -22.01 25.47 9.70
CA LEU A 131 -21.36 26.39 10.64
C LEU A 131 -21.42 27.84 10.13
N VAL A 132 -21.06 28.07 8.88
CA VAL A 132 -21.05 29.41 8.28
C VAL A 132 -22.47 30.01 8.21
N LEU A 133 -23.48 29.19 7.96
CA LEU A 133 -24.86 29.65 7.80
C LEU A 133 -25.62 29.83 9.12
N LEU A 134 -25.33 29.03 10.15
CA LEU A 134 -26.16 28.94 11.35
C LEU A 134 -25.50 29.51 12.62
N VAL A 135 -24.17 29.58 12.67
CA VAL A 135 -23.46 30.01 13.89
C VAL A 135 -23.39 31.54 13.95
N PRO A 136 -23.68 32.16 15.11
CA PRO A 136 -23.54 33.61 15.26
C PRO A 136 -22.07 34.06 15.15
N GLN A 137 -21.88 35.33 14.77
CA GLN A 137 -20.55 35.93 14.66
C GLN A 137 -19.81 35.97 16.00
N LYS A 138 -20.52 36.32 17.07
CA LYS A 138 -20.02 36.38 18.44
C LYS A 138 -20.61 35.28 19.31
N SER A 139 -19.90 34.94 20.39
CA SER A 139 -20.27 33.89 21.32
C SER A 139 -21.46 34.31 22.18
N ASN A 140 -22.41 33.38 22.34
CA ASN A 140 -23.48 33.47 23.34
C ASN A 140 -23.16 32.67 24.62
N TRP A 141 -22.08 31.90 24.61
CA TRP A 141 -21.77 30.91 25.65
C TRP A 141 -20.74 31.44 26.66
N GLN A 142 -19.93 32.41 26.26
CA GLN A 142 -18.94 33.04 27.13
C GLN A 142 -18.67 34.46 26.66
N LEU A 143 -18.22 35.32 27.58
CA LEU A 143 -17.88 36.70 27.28
C LEU A 143 -16.48 36.76 26.66
N ILE A 144 -16.38 37.16 25.40
CA ILE A 144 -15.11 37.31 24.68
C ILE A 144 -14.98 38.78 24.26
N SER A 145 -13.85 39.41 24.61
CA SER A 145 -13.59 40.79 24.21
C SER A 145 -13.15 40.87 22.74
N ASP A 146 -13.42 41.99 22.07
CA ASP A 146 -13.05 42.19 20.66
C ASP A 146 -11.53 42.06 20.40
N ALA A 147 -10.70 42.42 21.37
CA ALA A 147 -9.26 42.22 21.30
C ALA A 147 -8.88 40.73 21.31
N ILE A 148 -9.56 39.92 22.13
CA ILE A 148 -9.35 38.46 22.18
C ILE A 148 -9.84 37.83 20.87
N TYR A 149 -10.97 38.25 20.31
CA TYR A 149 -11.46 37.80 19.01
C TYR A 149 -10.40 37.95 17.91
N ARG A 150 -9.84 39.15 17.77
CA ARG A 150 -8.78 39.42 16.76
C ARG A 150 -7.56 38.54 16.98
N THR A 151 -7.14 38.37 18.23
CA THR A 151 -5.97 37.55 18.57
C THR A 151 -6.24 36.07 18.28
N MET A 152 -7.45 35.57 18.59
CA MET A 152 -7.88 34.21 18.29
C MET A 152 -7.93 33.97 16.78
N PHE A 153 -8.52 34.88 16.01
CA PHE A 153 -8.59 34.77 14.56
C PHE A 153 -7.20 34.60 13.93
N VAL A 154 -6.24 35.46 14.32
CA VAL A 154 -4.87 35.39 13.80
C VAL A 154 -4.19 34.10 14.21
N THR A 155 -4.26 33.73 15.50
CA THR A 155 -3.61 32.51 16.01
C THR A 155 -4.19 31.23 15.40
N ASN A 156 -5.52 31.15 15.26
CA ASN A 156 -6.22 30.04 14.62
C ASN A 156 -5.88 29.94 13.13
N THR A 157 -5.85 31.05 12.41
CA THR A 157 -5.48 31.08 10.98
C THR A 157 -4.05 30.58 10.76
N ILE A 158 -3.10 31.04 11.59
CA ILE A 158 -1.70 30.57 11.53
C ILE A 158 -1.64 29.06 11.84
N ALA A 159 -2.34 28.60 12.88
CA ALA A 159 -2.38 27.19 13.24
C ALA A 159 -2.97 26.31 12.12
N VAL A 160 -4.01 26.77 11.43
CA VAL A 160 -4.61 26.10 10.27
C VAL A 160 -3.60 25.95 9.14
N VAL A 161 -2.88 27.02 8.79
CA VAL A 161 -1.87 26.97 7.71
C VAL A 161 -0.73 26.02 8.07
N LEU A 162 -0.23 26.08 9.32
CA LEU A 162 0.81 25.18 9.80
C LEU A 162 0.35 23.72 9.79
N LEU A 163 -0.88 23.45 10.25
CA LEU A 163 -1.47 22.11 10.21
C LEU A 163 -1.58 21.58 8.79
N CYS A 164 -2.07 22.38 7.84
CA CYS A 164 -2.16 21.99 6.44
C CYS A 164 -0.78 21.63 5.89
N ALA A 165 0.26 22.43 6.17
CA ALA A 165 1.63 22.16 5.71
C ALA A 165 2.19 20.86 6.32
N VAL A 166 2.04 20.67 7.64
CA VAL A 166 2.53 19.48 8.34
C VAL A 166 1.79 18.23 7.88
N PHE A 167 0.46 18.30 7.73
CA PHE A 167 -0.35 17.18 7.27
C PHE A 167 -0.06 16.81 5.81
N ALA A 168 0.14 17.81 4.93
CA ALA A 168 0.57 17.56 3.57
C ALA A 168 1.95 16.89 3.52
N TYR A 169 2.92 17.38 4.31
CA TYR A 169 4.26 16.78 4.38
C TYR A 169 4.21 15.31 4.85
N ILE A 170 3.48 15.05 5.94
CA ILE A 170 3.29 13.69 6.47
C ILE A 170 2.62 12.80 5.40
N GLY A 171 1.57 13.31 4.75
CA GLY A 171 0.87 12.62 3.68
C GLY A 171 1.79 12.20 2.53
N ILE A 172 2.54 13.14 1.99
CA ILE A 172 3.50 12.92 0.90
C ILE A 172 4.59 11.92 1.31
N TYR A 173 5.11 12.02 2.54
CA TYR A 173 6.12 11.09 3.05
C TYR A 173 5.62 9.63 3.01
N PHE A 174 4.38 9.40 3.46
CA PHE A 174 3.80 8.07 3.46
C PHE A 174 3.46 7.58 2.05
N GLU A 175 2.94 8.44 1.17
CA GLU A 175 2.70 8.08 -0.24
C GLU A 175 3.99 7.66 -0.94
N ARG A 176 5.08 8.40 -0.73
CA ARG A 176 6.39 8.07 -1.29
C ARG A 176 6.90 6.72 -0.79
N GLN A 177 6.66 6.39 0.48
CA GLN A 177 7.04 5.09 1.04
C GLN A 177 6.24 3.95 0.39
N VAL A 178 4.94 4.14 0.17
CA VAL A 178 4.09 3.14 -0.53
C VAL A 178 4.56 2.96 -1.97
N TYR A 179 4.80 4.05 -2.69
CA TYR A 179 5.28 4.01 -4.06
C TYR A 179 6.61 3.26 -4.20
N ALA A 180 7.58 3.53 -3.31
CA ALA A 180 8.87 2.83 -3.32
C ALA A 180 8.73 1.31 -3.15
N ARG A 181 7.83 0.85 -2.27
CA ARG A 181 7.55 -0.59 -2.10
C ARG A 181 6.92 -1.22 -3.33
N LEU A 182 5.97 -0.52 -3.96
CA LEU A 182 5.32 -1.00 -5.19
C LEU A 182 6.33 -1.16 -6.34
N VAL A 183 7.25 -0.20 -6.48
CA VAL A 183 8.32 -0.28 -7.48
C VAL A 183 9.27 -1.45 -7.21
N ASP A 184 9.66 -1.67 -5.95
CA ASP A 184 10.51 -2.80 -5.55
C ASP A 184 9.83 -4.16 -5.82
N GLU A 185 8.56 -4.33 -5.41
CA GLU A 185 7.79 -5.54 -5.67
C GLU A 185 7.65 -5.80 -7.18
N ARG A 186 7.38 -4.76 -7.97
CA ARG A 186 7.29 -4.87 -9.43
C ARG A 186 8.62 -5.27 -10.06
N ASN A 187 9.73 -4.72 -9.59
CA ASN A 187 11.07 -5.07 -10.09
C ASN A 187 11.43 -6.53 -9.75
N LYS A 188 11.13 -7.00 -8.54
CA LYS A 188 11.31 -8.40 -8.15
C LYS A 188 10.47 -9.34 -9.00
N ALA A 189 9.19 -9.00 -9.23
CA ALA A 189 8.31 -9.78 -10.08
C ALA A 189 8.84 -9.89 -11.52
N LYS A 190 9.37 -8.79 -12.06
CA LYS A 190 10.02 -8.78 -13.39
C LYS A 190 11.26 -9.67 -13.46
N GLN A 191 12.14 -9.58 -12.46
CA GLN A 191 13.33 -10.43 -12.40
C GLN A 191 12.95 -11.92 -12.33
N GLN A 192 11.91 -12.26 -11.55
CA GLN A 192 11.38 -13.62 -11.49
C GLN A 192 10.80 -14.08 -12.83
N GLU A 193 10.06 -13.21 -13.52
CA GLU A 193 9.52 -13.50 -14.85
C GLU A 193 10.64 -13.76 -15.88
N GLU A 194 11.71 -12.94 -15.85
CA GLU A 194 12.88 -13.13 -16.71
C GLU A 194 13.59 -14.46 -16.43
N MET A 195 13.83 -14.80 -15.16
CA MET A 195 14.43 -16.09 -14.77
C MET A 195 13.57 -17.28 -15.24
N ILE A 196 12.25 -17.22 -15.04
CA ILE A 196 11.32 -18.27 -15.50
C ILE A 196 11.33 -18.37 -17.03
N ARG A 197 11.40 -17.24 -17.74
CA ARG A 197 11.46 -17.22 -19.20
C ARG A 197 12.74 -17.86 -19.73
N GLU A 198 13.88 -17.60 -19.11
CA GLU A 198 15.15 -18.26 -19.42
C GLU A 198 15.09 -19.77 -19.15
N GLN A 199 14.58 -20.18 -17.98
CA GLN A 199 14.39 -21.60 -17.65
C GLN A 199 13.47 -22.29 -18.67
N ASN A 200 12.35 -21.69 -19.03
CA ASN A 200 11.43 -22.23 -20.03
C ASN A 200 12.06 -22.33 -21.42
N ALA A 201 12.93 -21.39 -21.82
CA ALA A 201 13.67 -21.49 -23.06
C ALA A 201 14.59 -22.72 -23.06
N HIS A 202 15.35 -22.93 -21.97
CA HIS A 202 16.21 -24.11 -21.84
C HIS A 202 15.43 -25.43 -21.79
N LEU A 203 14.29 -25.47 -21.09
CA LEU A 203 13.41 -26.65 -21.06
C LEU A 203 12.85 -26.97 -22.44
N ARG A 204 12.48 -25.95 -23.24
CA ARG A 204 12.04 -26.13 -24.63
C ARG A 204 13.15 -26.72 -25.49
N ASP A 205 14.39 -26.24 -25.34
CA ASP A 205 15.53 -26.81 -26.06
C ASP A 205 15.76 -28.28 -25.70
N ILE A 206 15.67 -28.64 -24.41
CA ILE A 206 15.82 -30.02 -23.95
C ILE A 206 14.70 -30.91 -24.52
N ALA A 207 13.46 -30.42 -24.50
CA ALA A 207 12.31 -31.13 -25.08
C ALA A 207 12.48 -31.33 -26.60
N PHE A 208 13.03 -30.35 -27.31
CA PHE A 208 13.37 -30.46 -28.73
C PHE A 208 14.42 -31.56 -28.97
N MET A 209 15.54 -31.53 -28.24
CA MET A 209 16.59 -32.55 -28.35
C MET A 209 16.05 -33.96 -28.05
N SER A 210 15.25 -34.09 -27.00
CA SER A 210 14.68 -35.36 -26.55
C SER A 210 13.67 -35.96 -27.53
N SER A 211 12.91 -35.13 -28.25
CA SER A 211 11.85 -35.60 -29.15
C SER A 211 12.31 -35.74 -30.61
N HIS A 212 13.17 -34.84 -31.09
CA HIS A 212 13.56 -34.78 -32.50
C HIS A 212 14.97 -35.34 -32.71
N THR A 213 15.94 -34.90 -31.92
CA THR A 213 17.35 -35.28 -32.13
C THR A 213 17.62 -36.73 -31.71
N VAL A 214 17.00 -37.22 -30.64
CA VAL A 214 17.08 -38.63 -30.21
C VAL A 214 16.43 -39.58 -31.23
N ARG A 215 15.37 -39.11 -31.92
CA ARG A 215 14.56 -39.96 -32.81
C ARG A 215 15.32 -40.40 -34.06
N ALA A 216 16.22 -39.57 -34.59
CA ALA A 216 17.00 -39.89 -35.79
C ALA A 216 17.91 -41.13 -35.62
N PRO A 217 18.85 -41.17 -34.64
CA PRO A 217 19.69 -42.34 -34.45
C PRO A 217 18.90 -43.56 -33.98
N LEU A 218 17.83 -43.38 -33.19
CA LEU A 218 16.94 -44.49 -32.81
C LEU A 218 16.25 -45.12 -34.02
N SER A 219 15.73 -44.30 -34.94
CA SER A 219 15.08 -44.80 -36.16
C SER A 219 16.08 -45.53 -37.07
N ASN A 220 17.32 -45.05 -37.15
CA ASN A 220 18.40 -45.73 -37.87
C ASN A 220 18.73 -47.10 -37.25
N ILE A 221 18.84 -47.19 -35.91
CA ILE A 221 19.05 -48.45 -35.21
C ILE A 221 17.91 -49.44 -35.51
N LEU A 222 16.65 -49.00 -35.39
CA LEU A 222 15.49 -49.85 -35.68
C LEU A 222 15.45 -50.32 -37.15
N GLY A 223 15.76 -49.41 -38.08
CA GLY A 223 15.82 -49.72 -39.51
C GLY A 223 16.90 -50.75 -39.83
N LEU A 224 18.13 -50.51 -39.37
CA LEU A 224 19.26 -51.43 -39.57
C LEU A 224 19.03 -52.78 -38.86
N ALA A 225 18.46 -52.77 -37.65
CA ALA A 225 18.11 -54.00 -36.94
C ALA A 225 17.07 -54.84 -37.71
N SER A 226 16.12 -54.20 -38.39
CA SER A 226 15.15 -54.90 -39.25
C SER A 226 15.80 -55.57 -40.48
N LEU A 227 16.90 -55.01 -40.98
CA LEU A 227 17.66 -55.56 -42.10
C LEU A 227 18.47 -56.80 -41.70
N MET A 228 18.82 -56.98 -40.41
CA MET A 228 19.55 -58.17 -39.95
C MET A 228 18.82 -59.49 -40.24
N ASN A 229 17.49 -59.47 -40.31
CA ASN A 229 16.69 -60.67 -40.64
C ASN A 229 16.74 -61.00 -42.14
N HIS A 230 17.31 -60.13 -42.97
CA HIS A 230 17.31 -60.22 -44.44
C HIS A 230 18.71 -60.37 -45.05
N THR A 231 19.78 -60.40 -44.24
CA THR A 231 21.19 -60.44 -44.67
C THR A 231 21.79 -61.86 -44.73
N HIS A 232 21.05 -62.85 -45.26
CA HIS A 232 21.47 -64.26 -45.33
C HIS A 232 22.88 -64.44 -45.93
N ASP A 233 23.81 -65.00 -45.15
CA ASP A 233 25.18 -65.43 -45.49
C ASP A 233 26.09 -64.43 -46.22
N ASP A 234 25.65 -63.18 -46.43
CA ASP A 234 26.50 -62.11 -46.95
C ASP A 234 27.24 -61.40 -45.80
N LEU A 235 28.53 -61.70 -45.70
CA LEU A 235 29.43 -61.11 -44.71
C LEU A 235 29.50 -59.59 -44.85
N GLU A 236 29.47 -59.06 -46.08
CA GLU A 236 29.61 -57.63 -46.34
C GLU A 236 28.37 -56.86 -45.87
N SER A 237 27.16 -57.33 -46.22
CA SER A 237 25.90 -56.74 -45.74
C SER A 237 25.74 -56.85 -44.22
N ASN A 238 26.13 -57.98 -43.60
CA ASN A 238 26.10 -58.13 -42.15
C ASN A 238 27.05 -57.15 -41.46
N LEU A 239 28.27 -56.99 -41.98
CA LEU A 239 29.24 -56.04 -41.43
C LEU A 239 28.76 -54.59 -41.59
N PHE A 240 28.13 -54.25 -42.71
CA PHE A 240 27.52 -52.93 -42.93
C PHE A 240 26.42 -52.63 -41.90
N VAL A 241 25.50 -53.56 -41.69
CA VAL A 241 24.39 -53.40 -40.73
C VAL A 241 24.91 -53.26 -39.29
N ILE A 242 25.85 -54.12 -38.88
CA ILE A 242 26.46 -54.07 -37.54
C ILE A 242 27.18 -52.74 -37.32
N ASN A 243 28.00 -52.30 -38.29
CA ASN A 243 28.72 -51.03 -38.19
C ASN A 243 27.75 -49.83 -38.16
N GLY A 244 26.67 -49.87 -38.92
CA GLY A 244 25.64 -48.84 -38.93
C GLY A 244 24.89 -48.73 -37.60
N ILE A 245 24.54 -49.87 -36.98
CA ILE A 245 23.91 -49.91 -35.65
C ILE A 245 24.88 -49.35 -34.62
N GLN A 246 26.14 -49.77 -34.64
CA GLN A 246 27.16 -49.30 -33.70
C GLN A 246 27.39 -47.79 -33.84
N SER A 247 27.44 -47.26 -35.05
CA SER A 247 27.59 -45.84 -35.31
C SER A 247 26.37 -45.04 -34.80
N SER A 248 25.16 -45.49 -35.12
CA SER A 248 23.91 -44.85 -34.69
C SER A 248 23.73 -44.93 -33.16
N ALA A 249 24.16 -46.02 -32.51
CA ALA A 249 24.15 -46.15 -31.06
C ALA A 249 25.12 -45.18 -30.39
N LYS A 250 26.32 -44.96 -30.96
CA LYS A 250 27.24 -43.92 -30.49
C LYS A 250 26.66 -42.52 -30.66
N GLU A 251 26.00 -42.24 -31.79
CA GLU A 251 25.33 -40.96 -32.02
C GLU A 251 24.21 -40.71 -31.00
N LEU A 252 23.38 -41.73 -30.73
CA LEU A 252 22.35 -41.67 -29.69
C LEU A 252 22.95 -41.40 -28.30
N ASP A 253 24.02 -42.09 -27.94
CA ASP A 253 24.71 -41.90 -26.66
C ASP A 253 25.26 -40.48 -26.50
N MET A 254 25.84 -39.91 -27.58
CA MET A 254 26.28 -38.50 -27.59
C MET A 254 25.12 -37.52 -27.39
N VAL A 255 23.97 -37.76 -28.04
CA VAL A 255 22.78 -36.90 -27.88
C VAL A 255 22.25 -36.98 -26.44
N ILE A 256 22.19 -38.18 -25.85
CA ILE A 256 21.76 -38.38 -24.46
C ILE A 256 22.70 -37.67 -23.49
N HIS A 257 24.02 -37.81 -23.65
CA HIS A 257 25.00 -37.07 -22.83
C HIS A 257 24.81 -35.55 -22.95
N GLY A 258 24.52 -35.05 -24.15
CA GLY A 258 24.19 -33.64 -24.38
C GLY A 258 22.95 -33.17 -23.61
N ILE A 259 21.89 -33.98 -23.58
CA ILE A 259 20.66 -33.70 -22.83
C ILE A 259 20.92 -33.69 -21.31
N VAL A 260 21.63 -34.70 -20.80
CA VAL A 260 21.97 -34.82 -19.37
C VAL A 260 22.84 -33.64 -18.92
N ALA A 261 23.85 -33.27 -19.70
CA ALA A 261 24.70 -32.12 -19.40
C ALA A 261 23.90 -30.80 -19.35
N LYS A 262 23.00 -30.58 -20.33
CA LYS A 262 22.16 -29.38 -20.40
C LYS A 262 21.08 -29.33 -19.30
N THR A 263 20.61 -30.50 -18.85
CA THR A 263 19.69 -30.61 -17.72
C THR A 263 20.42 -30.36 -16.39
N GLY A 264 21.63 -30.89 -16.22
CA GLY A 264 22.45 -30.68 -15.03
C GLY A 264 22.85 -29.22 -14.82
N SER A 265 23.12 -28.48 -15.92
CA SER A 265 23.44 -27.05 -15.84
C SER A 265 22.24 -26.17 -15.44
N LEU A 266 21.01 -26.64 -15.64
CA LEU A 266 19.80 -25.96 -15.18
C LEU A 266 19.54 -26.15 -13.67
N ILE A 267 19.85 -27.34 -13.14
CA ILE A 267 19.56 -27.70 -11.74
C ILE A 267 20.58 -27.07 -10.78
N ASN A 268 21.82 -26.89 -11.23
CA ASN A 268 22.92 -26.34 -10.42
C ASN A 268 23.05 -24.80 -10.46
N LYS A 269 22.03 -24.10 -10.99
CA LYS A 269 22.00 -22.64 -11.13
C LYS A 269 21.01 -22.04 -10.14
#